data_AF-A0A7M2RM36-F1
#
_entry.id   AF-A0A7M2RM36-F1
#
_cell.length_a   1.000
_cell.length_b   1.000
_cell.length_c   1.000
_cell.angle_alpha   90.00
_cell.angle_beta   90.00
_cell.angle_gamma   90.00
#
_symmetry.space_group_name_H-M   'P 1'
#
loop_
_entity.id
_entity.type
_entity.pdbx_description
1 polymer ?
#
loop_
_entity_poly.entity_id
_entity_poly.type
_entity_poly.pdbx_seq_one_letter_code
_entity_poly.pdbx_strand_id
1 'polypeptide(L)'
;MLLLIIVYLGIWAVSIIAFWFFINESDAMGYSIMVMWGILPVTTFVISLIIGKNNYMGKRKWIFSVVFGIMYMLAEYATFSTANMITFKKINAPQFEMILVGIIVSIVGMGIGSGIKYAKSNL
;
A
#
# COMPACT_ATOMS: atom_id res chain seq x y z
N MET A 1 -15.32 7.25 -3.87
CA MET A 1 -14.69 5.93 -4.03
C MET A 1 -13.72 5.91 -5.19
N LEU A 2 -14.17 6.14 -6.44
CA LEU A 2 -13.29 6.12 -7.62
C LEU A 2 -12.06 7.02 -7.49
N LEU A 3 -12.24 8.27 -7.04
CA LEU A 3 -11.14 9.20 -6.80
C LEU A 3 -10.06 8.62 -5.85
N LEU A 4 -10.46 7.93 -4.79
CA LEU A 4 -9.51 7.32 -3.85
C LEU A 4 -8.71 6.19 -4.49
N ILE A 5 -9.35 5.39 -5.34
CA ILE A 5 -8.69 4.32 -6.09
C ILE A 5 -7.67 4.93 -7.05
N ILE A 6 -8.05 5.98 -7.79
CA ILE A 6 -7.15 6.69 -8.72
C ILE A 6 -5.96 7.28 -7.97
N VAL A 7 -6.18 7.94 -6.82
CA VAL A 7 -5.10 8.50 -6.02
C VAL A 7 -4.15 7.42 -5.50
N TYR A 8 -4.69 6.31 -4.97
CA TYR A 8 -3.86 5.19 -4.52
C TYR A 8 -3.01 4.62 -5.65
N LEU A 9 -3.63 4.30 -6.78
CA LEU A 9 -2.93 3.76 -7.95
C LEU A 9 -1.93 4.74 -8.53
N GLY A 10 -2.24 6.04 -8.52
CA GLY A 10 -1.33 7.10 -8.93
C GLY A 10 -0.08 7.13 -8.06
N ILE A 11 -0.22 7.16 -6.74
CA ILE A 11 0.91 7.13 -5.80
C ILE A 11 1.72 5.83 -5.96
N TRP A 12 1.03 4.70 -6.06
CA TRP A 12 1.66 3.38 -6.25
C TRP A 12 2.47 3.31 -7.55
N ALA A 13 1.89 3.73 -8.68
CA ALA A 13 2.55 3.71 -9.98
C ALA A 13 3.70 4.71 -10.04
N VAL A 14 3.50 5.94 -9.54
CA VAL A 14 4.56 6.96 -9.47
C VAL A 14 5.71 6.47 -8.62
N SER A 15 5.43 5.76 -7.51
CA SER A 15 6.48 5.16 -6.70
C SER A 15 7.34 4.23 -7.54
N ILE A 16 6.74 3.24 -8.21
CA ILE A 16 7.47 2.25 -9.03
C ILE A 16 8.25 2.93 -10.16
N ILE A 17 7.63 3.88 -10.87
CA ILE A 17 8.30 4.64 -11.93
C ILE A 17 9.49 5.40 -11.34
N ALA A 18 9.31 6.06 -10.19
CA ALA A 18 10.37 6.85 -9.59
C ALA A 18 11.58 5.99 -9.19
N PHE A 19 11.35 4.77 -8.71
CA PHE A 19 12.42 3.82 -8.43
C PHE A 19 13.28 3.55 -9.67
N TRP A 20 12.66 3.20 -10.79
CA TRP A 20 13.40 2.79 -11.99
C TRP A 20 14.05 3.95 -12.74
N PHE A 21 13.47 5.16 -12.69
CA PHE A 21 13.96 6.29 -13.47
C PHE A 21 14.89 7.23 -12.70
N PHE A 22 14.80 7.26 -11.36
CA PHE A 22 15.51 8.26 -10.56
C PHE A 22 16.42 7.68 -9.47
N ILE A 23 16.35 6.37 -9.17
CA ILE A 23 17.11 5.76 -8.08
C ILE A 23 18.22 4.88 -8.63
N ASN A 24 19.45 5.13 -8.18
CA ASN A 24 20.60 4.28 -8.49
C ASN A 24 20.67 3.07 -7.54
N GLU A 25 21.46 2.06 -7.89
CA GLU A 25 21.62 0.84 -7.08
C GLU A 25 22.05 1.13 -5.63
N SER A 26 22.93 2.13 -5.41
CA SER A 26 23.38 2.55 -4.07
C SER A 26 22.25 3.07 -3.20
N ASP A 27 21.22 3.66 -3.82
CA ASP A 27 20.15 4.39 -3.15
C ASP A 27 18.86 3.54 -3.06
N ALA A 28 18.85 2.38 -3.73
CA ALA A 28 17.70 1.47 -3.81
C ALA A 28 17.21 1.03 -2.42
N MET A 29 18.13 0.80 -1.48
CA MET A 29 17.77 0.45 -0.10
C MET A 29 17.11 1.62 0.63
N GLY A 30 17.64 2.84 0.47
CA GLY A 30 17.07 4.05 1.07
C GLY A 30 15.68 4.36 0.54
N TYR A 31 15.50 4.23 -0.78
CA TYR A 31 14.19 4.32 -1.41
C TYR A 31 13.21 3.30 -0.83
N SER A 32 13.63 2.03 -0.70
CA SER A 32 12.76 0.95 -0.21
C SER A 32 12.23 1.27 1.19
N ILE A 33 13.09 1.79 2.07
CA ILE A 33 12.66 2.24 3.41
C ILE A 33 11.65 3.38 3.31
N MET A 34 11.93 4.44 2.54
CA MET A 34 11.04 5.61 2.46
C MET A 34 9.67 5.28 1.85
N VAL A 35 9.66 4.50 0.76
CA VAL A 35 8.42 4.20 0.04
C VAL A 35 7.66 3.06 0.69
N MET A 36 8.32 1.95 0.99
CA MET A 36 7.64 0.77 1.56
C MET A 36 7.25 1.04 3.00
N TRP A 37 8.07 1.69 3.83
CA TRP A 37 7.73 1.87 5.25
C TRP A 37 7.17 3.26 5.58
N GLY A 38 7.20 4.20 4.64
CA GLY A 38 6.66 5.55 4.79
C GLY A 38 5.45 5.82 3.87
N ILE A 39 5.71 6.10 2.59
CA ILE A 39 4.71 6.64 1.66
C ILE A 39 3.53 5.66 1.46
N LEU A 40 3.80 4.39 1.15
CA LEU A 40 2.74 3.41 0.87
C LEU A 40 1.91 3.07 2.12
N PRO A 41 2.48 2.86 3.32
CA PRO A 41 1.70 2.63 4.53
C PRO A 41 0.84 3.83 4.90
N VAL A 42 1.39 5.06 4.86
CA VAL A 42 0.63 6.28 5.15
C VAL A 42 -0.52 6.44 4.15
N THR A 43 -0.25 6.25 2.86
CA THR A 43 -1.28 6.32 1.81
C THR A 43 -2.37 5.27 2.03
N THR A 44 -1.98 4.02 2.28
CA THR A 44 -2.88 2.90 2.55
C THR A 44 -3.76 3.16 3.76
N PHE A 45 -3.16 3.64 4.85
CA PHE A 45 -3.86 3.99 6.08
C PHE A 45 -4.88 5.10 5.85
N VAL A 46 -4.47 6.24 5.26
CA VAL A 46 -5.34 7.40 5.03
C VAL A 46 -6.51 7.03 4.12
N ILE A 47 -6.25 6.31 3.02
CA ILE A 47 -7.32 5.90 2.10
C ILE A 47 -8.26 4.90 2.75
N SER A 48 -7.74 3.91 3.49
CA SER A 48 -8.56 2.95 4.24
C SER A 48 -9.42 3.66 5.30
N LEU A 49 -8.87 4.67 5.98
CA LEU A 49 -9.60 5.49 6.95
C LEU A 49 -10.75 6.26 6.30
N ILE A 50 -10.51 6.88 5.14
CA ILE A 50 -11.56 7.59 4.41
C ILE A 50 -12.64 6.61 3.92
N ILE A 51 -12.26 5.42 3.44
CA ILE A 51 -13.21 4.36 3.04
C ILE A 51 -14.06 3.92 4.24
N GLY A 52 -13.43 3.65 5.38
CA GLY A 52 -14.08 3.24 6.62
C GLY A 52 -15.08 4.30 7.10
N LYS A 53 -14.64 5.56 7.18
CA LYS A 53 -15.42 6.71 7.66
C LYS A 53 -16.65 6.99 6.80
N ASN A 54 -16.52 6.90 5.49
CA ASN A 54 -17.64 7.10 4.58
C ASN A 54 -18.47 5.82 4.34
N ASN A 55 -18.01 4.68 4.88
CA ASN A 55 -18.61 3.36 4.68
C ASN A 55 -18.82 3.03 3.19
N TYR A 56 -17.86 3.40 2.34
CA TYR A 56 -17.96 3.09 0.92
C TYR A 56 -18.07 1.58 0.73
N MET A 57 -19.03 1.12 -0.08
CA MET A 57 -19.34 -0.30 -0.30
C MET A 57 -19.79 -1.11 0.94
N GLY A 58 -20.19 -0.45 2.03
CA GLY A 58 -20.78 -1.12 3.20
C GLY A 58 -19.89 -2.23 3.76
N LYS A 59 -20.42 -3.47 3.89
CA LYS A 59 -19.65 -4.62 4.39
C LYS A 59 -18.53 -5.06 3.42
N ARG A 60 -18.66 -4.82 2.12
CA ARG A 60 -17.65 -5.25 1.12
C ARG A 60 -16.36 -4.43 1.18
N LYS A 61 -16.34 -3.33 1.93
CA LYS A 61 -15.16 -2.46 2.09
C LYS A 61 -13.93 -3.19 2.63
N TRP A 62 -14.12 -4.23 3.43
CA TRP A 62 -13.04 -5.01 4.03
C TRP A 62 -12.23 -5.81 3.00
N ILE A 63 -12.80 -6.12 1.83
CA ILE A 63 -12.06 -6.76 0.73
C ILE A 63 -10.89 -5.86 0.27
N PHE A 64 -11.02 -4.54 0.37
CA PHE A 64 -9.94 -3.63 0.00
C PHE A 64 -8.70 -3.79 0.86
N SER A 65 -8.80 -4.26 2.09
CA SER A 65 -7.62 -4.53 2.92
C SER A 65 -6.72 -5.61 2.32
N VAL A 66 -7.32 -6.66 1.74
CA VAL A 66 -6.57 -7.69 1.01
C VAL A 66 -5.96 -7.11 -0.26
N VAL A 67 -6.71 -6.29 -1.01
CA VAL A 67 -6.21 -5.62 -2.22
C VAL A 67 -5.01 -4.74 -1.90
N PHE A 68 -5.07 -3.93 -0.84
CA PHE A 68 -3.95 -3.08 -0.41
C PHE A 68 -2.74 -3.91 0.00
N GLY A 69 -2.93 -5.03 0.71
CA GLY A 69 -1.84 -5.97 1.01
C GLY A 69 -1.15 -6.51 -0.24
N ILE A 70 -1.92 -7.00 -1.21
CA ILE A 70 -1.37 -7.51 -2.47
C ILE A 70 -0.60 -6.41 -3.20
N MET A 71 -1.17 -5.21 -3.30
CA MET A 71 -0.52 -4.07 -3.95
C MET A 71 0.78 -3.66 -3.25
N TYR A 72 0.82 -3.73 -1.91
CA TYR A 72 2.01 -3.44 -1.14
C TYR A 72 3.15 -4.43 -1.45
N MET A 73 2.85 -5.73 -1.46
CA MET A 73 3.80 -6.76 -1.87
C MET A 73 4.25 -6.58 -3.33
N LEU A 74 3.32 -6.28 -4.24
CA LEU A 74 3.65 -6.05 -5.64
C LEU A 74 4.57 -4.84 -5.84
N ALA A 75 4.45 -3.80 -5.01
CA ALA A 75 5.35 -2.64 -5.07
C ALA A 75 6.79 -3.04 -4.71
N GLU A 76 6.97 -3.79 -3.62
CA GLU A 76 8.29 -4.30 -3.20
C GLU A 76 8.89 -5.19 -4.29
N TYR A 77 8.09 -6.13 -4.79
CA TYR A 77 8.54 -7.09 -5.78
C TYR A 77 8.95 -6.42 -7.09
N ALA A 78 8.15 -5.46 -7.57
CA ALA A 78 8.40 -4.71 -8.80
C ALA A 78 9.55 -3.68 -8.70
N THR A 79 10.07 -3.41 -7.50
CA THR A 79 11.15 -2.44 -7.28
C THR A 79 12.39 -3.15 -6.75
N PHE A 80 12.60 -3.11 -5.44
CA PHE A 80 13.82 -3.58 -4.77
C PHE A 80 14.12 -5.04 -5.10
N SER A 81 13.12 -5.93 -5.05
CA SER A 81 13.34 -7.35 -5.36
C SER A 81 13.78 -7.54 -6.81
N THR A 82 13.12 -6.87 -7.77
CA THR A 82 13.48 -6.95 -9.19
C THR A 82 14.87 -6.38 -9.47
N ALA A 83 15.23 -5.24 -8.89
CA ALA A 83 16.60 -4.71 -9.00
C ALA A 83 17.63 -5.71 -8.47
N ASN A 84 17.38 -6.28 -7.30
CA ASN A 84 18.23 -7.29 -6.69
C ASN A 84 18.37 -8.55 -7.58
N MET A 85 17.26 -9.01 -8.17
CA MET A 85 17.28 -10.16 -9.10
C MET A 85 18.12 -9.89 -10.35
N ILE A 86 18.09 -8.66 -10.87
CA ILE A 86 18.91 -8.23 -12.01
C ILE A 86 20.39 -8.24 -11.64
N THR A 87 20.76 -7.60 -10.52
CA THR A 87 22.15 -7.51 -10.06
C THR A 87 22.78 -8.88 -9.81
N PHE A 88 22.04 -9.79 -9.16
CA PHE A 88 22.54 -11.13 -8.81
C PHE A 88 22.21 -12.23 -9.82
N LYS A 89 21.55 -11.88 -10.94
CA LYS A 89 21.11 -12.83 -11.99
C LYS A 89 20.38 -14.06 -11.44
N LYS A 90 19.52 -13.85 -10.44
CA LYS A 90 18.79 -14.91 -9.74
C LYS A 90 17.33 -14.50 -9.58
N ILE A 91 16.41 -15.37 -9.97
CA ILE A 91 14.97 -15.16 -9.75
C ILE A 91 14.60 -15.61 -8.35
N ASN A 92 13.91 -14.73 -7.61
CA ASN A 92 13.36 -15.00 -6.30
C ASN A 92 11.83 -14.91 -6.36
N ALA A 93 11.15 -15.66 -5.50
CA ALA A 93 9.71 -15.52 -5.35
C ALA A 93 9.35 -14.20 -4.63
N PRO A 94 8.14 -13.66 -4.84
CA PRO A 94 7.67 -12.51 -4.08
C PRO A 94 7.63 -12.78 -2.58
N GLN A 95 7.91 -11.75 -1.78
CA GLN A 95 7.82 -11.84 -0.33
C GLN A 95 6.34 -11.76 0.10
N PHE A 96 5.66 -12.90 0.13
CA PHE A 96 4.24 -12.97 0.48
C PHE A 96 3.91 -12.41 1.87
N GLU A 97 4.87 -12.39 2.80
CA GLU A 97 4.72 -11.77 4.13
C GLU A 97 4.41 -10.27 4.05
N MET A 98 4.87 -9.57 3.00
CA MET A 98 4.56 -8.15 2.78
C MET A 98 3.05 -7.92 2.58
N ILE A 99 2.30 -8.93 2.13
CA ILE A 99 0.84 -8.84 2.03
C ILE A 99 0.23 -8.58 3.41
N LEU A 100 0.73 -9.25 4.45
CA LEU A 100 0.22 -9.11 5.81
C LEU A 100 0.46 -7.68 6.33
N VAL A 101 1.62 -7.09 6.02
CA VAL A 101 1.95 -5.71 6.41
C VAL A 101 0.91 -4.74 5.84
N GLY A 102 0.65 -4.79 4.53
CA GLY A 102 -0.33 -3.91 3.91
C GLY A 102 -1.77 -4.18 4.39
N ILE A 103 -2.14 -5.43 4.66
CA ILE A 103 -3.43 -5.79 5.25
C ILE A 103 -3.58 -5.16 6.63
N ILE A 104 -2.59 -5.30 7.51
CA ILE A 104 -2.66 -4.78 8.88
C ILE A 104 -2.84 -3.26 8.86
N VAL A 105 -2.01 -2.56 8.09
CA VAL A 105 -2.10 -1.09 7.95
C VAL A 105 -3.49 -0.67 7.46
N SER A 106 -4.03 -1.39 6.45
CA SER A 106 -5.37 -1.11 5.95
C SER A 106 -6.45 -1.38 6.99
N ILE A 107 -6.43 -2.53 7.66
CA ILE A 107 -7.43 -2.91 8.68
C ILE A 107 -7.48 -1.86 9.79
N VAL A 108 -6.31 -1.39 10.26
CA VAL A 108 -6.24 -0.34 11.28
C VAL A 108 -6.91 0.94 10.79
N GLY A 109 -6.55 1.44 9.60
CA GLY A 109 -7.20 2.62 9.02
C GLY A 109 -8.71 2.44 8.84
N MET A 110 -9.12 1.32 8.25
CA MET A 110 -10.52 0.95 7.99
C MET A 110 -11.35 0.87 9.28
N GLY A 111 -10.78 0.27 10.32
CA GLY A 111 -11.38 0.11 11.65
C GLY A 111 -11.59 1.45 12.32
N ILE A 112 -10.56 2.30 12.38
CA ILE A 112 -10.64 3.65 12.94
C ILE A 112 -11.71 4.47 12.19
N GLY A 113 -11.67 4.48 10.85
CA GLY A 113 -12.66 5.19 10.05
C GLY A 113 -14.09 4.72 10.34
N SER A 114 -14.29 3.40 10.41
CA SER A 114 -15.60 2.81 10.72
C SER A 114 -16.08 3.18 12.13
N GLY A 115 -15.17 3.20 13.12
CA GLY A 115 -15.45 3.63 14.49
C GLY A 115 -15.88 5.10 14.58
N ILE A 116 -15.18 6.00 13.86
CA ILE A 116 -15.56 7.42 13.78
C ILE A 116 -16.98 7.57 13.23
N LYS A 117 -17.32 6.83 12.17
CA LYS A 117 -18.67 6.85 11.61
C LYS A 117 -19.71 6.40 12.64
N TYR A 118 -19.43 5.29 13.32
CA TYR A 118 -20.33 4.72 14.32
C TYR A 118 -20.57 5.70 15.48
N ALA A 119 -19.53 6.32 16.02
CA ALA A 119 -19.68 7.32 17.08
C ALA A 119 -20.57 8.49 16.62
N LYS A 120 -20.39 9.00 15.40
CA LYS A 120 -21.19 10.09 14.85
C LYS A 120 -22.66 9.72 14.59
N SER A 121 -22.98 8.44 14.34
CA SER A 121 -24.37 8.02 14.13
C SER A 121 -25.15 7.75 15.42
N ASN A 122 -24.48 7.73 16.57
CA ASN A 122 -25.07 7.51 17.89
C ASN A 122 -25.05 8.76 18.78
N LEU A 123 -24.65 9.91 18.21
CA LEU A 123 -24.75 11.25 18.78
C LEU A 123 -25.91 11.99 18.10
#